data_AF-A0A1Y3AR07-F1
#
_entry.id   AF-A0A1Y3AR07-F1
#
_cell.length_a   1.000
_cell.length_b   1.000
_cell.length_c   1.000
_cell.angle_alpha   90.00
_cell.angle_beta   90.00
_cell.angle_gamma   90.00
#
_symmetry.space_group_name_H-M   'P 1'
#
loop_
_entity.id
_entity.type
_entity.pdbx_description
1 polymer ?
#
loop_
_entity_poly.entity_id
_entity_poly.type
_entity_poly.pdbx_seq_one_letter_code
_entity_poly.pdbx_strand_id
1 'polypeptide(L)'
;PLNTDPNSHWKNYFRENEILQQIDKDVRRLYPDISFFQQKIARKFDSSDCDILSGRMNNSAHSIDVIKDCFGMTEIRKNKVYDQNQSFDHMAADSSDGEFHWQIRDIFNKHADSDRSSGIVSRMDRLVQILNKEDSELCQQINLIQGIKPHYYAFRWITLLLSQEFPLPDVLRLWDYMFSDENRFDFLLKLCCSMILILRDQLMSGDFASNMKLLQNFPDSIEITFIVARAKTIQAS
;
A
#
# COMPACT_ATOMS: atom_id res chain seq x y z
N PRO A 1 5.39 -30.32 -29.49
CA PRO A 1 6.59 -29.88 -28.74
C PRO A 1 6.78 -28.37 -28.92
N LEU A 2 6.53 -27.59 -27.87
CA LEU A 2 6.56 -26.13 -27.90
C LEU A 2 7.97 -25.63 -28.25
N ASN A 3 8.01 -24.72 -29.21
CA ASN A 3 9.23 -24.16 -29.82
C ASN A 3 10.20 -23.63 -28.74
N THR A 4 11.44 -24.14 -28.73
CA THR A 4 12.51 -23.83 -27.77
C THR A 4 13.27 -22.54 -28.08
N ASP A 5 12.73 -21.69 -28.95
CA ASP A 5 13.37 -20.44 -29.35
C ASP A 5 13.42 -19.46 -28.17
N PRO A 6 14.61 -18.92 -27.80
CA PRO A 6 14.75 -17.98 -26.68
C PRO A 6 13.91 -16.70 -26.80
N ASN A 7 13.48 -16.32 -28.01
CA ASN A 7 12.59 -15.19 -28.28
C ASN A 7 11.14 -15.60 -28.60
N SER A 8 10.75 -16.84 -28.28
CA SER A 8 9.41 -17.36 -28.58
C SER A 8 8.31 -16.56 -27.86
N HIS A 9 7.39 -15.96 -28.63
CA HIS A 9 6.18 -15.32 -28.12
C HIS A 9 5.41 -16.20 -27.13
N TRP A 10 5.44 -17.52 -27.30
CA TRP A 10 4.81 -18.47 -26.39
C TRP A 10 5.48 -18.51 -25.02
N LYS A 11 6.80 -18.38 -24.94
CA LYS A 11 7.53 -18.36 -23.67
C LYS A 11 7.20 -17.10 -22.87
N ASN A 12 7.06 -15.96 -23.54
CA ASN A 12 6.61 -14.71 -22.92
C ASN A 12 5.14 -14.81 -22.48
N TYR A 13 4.27 -15.34 -23.34
CA TYR A 13 2.86 -15.57 -23.04
C TYR A 13 2.65 -16.45 -21.79
N PHE A 14 3.37 -17.57 -21.66
CA PHE A 14 3.26 -18.42 -20.49
C PHE A 14 3.78 -17.73 -19.23
N ARG A 15 4.91 -17.01 -19.33
CA ARG A 15 5.45 -16.21 -18.23
C ARG A 15 4.49 -15.11 -17.78
N GLU A 16 3.89 -14.38 -18.71
CA GLU A 16 2.91 -13.33 -18.41
C GLU A 16 1.66 -13.91 -17.75
N ASN A 17 1.18 -15.07 -18.23
CA ASN A 17 0.06 -15.75 -17.58
C ASN A 17 0.41 -16.26 -16.17
N GLU A 18 1.63 -16.72 -15.91
CA GLU A 18 2.09 -17.08 -14.57
C GLU A 18 2.10 -15.86 -13.63
N ILE A 19 2.59 -14.71 -14.11
CA ILE A 19 2.58 -13.44 -13.36
C ILE A 19 1.15 -13.01 -13.06
N LEU A 20 0.26 -13.04 -14.05
CA LEU A 20 -1.15 -12.68 -13.87
C LEU A 20 -1.86 -13.60 -12.87
N GLN A 21 -1.53 -14.90 -12.86
CA GLN A 21 -2.06 -15.82 -11.86
C GLN A 21 -1.53 -15.53 -10.45
N GLN A 22 -0.28 -15.09 -10.31
CA GLN A 22 0.25 -14.65 -9.01
C GLN A 22 -0.48 -13.39 -8.52
N ILE A 23 -0.67 -12.40 -9.40
CA ILE A 23 -1.41 -11.18 -9.09
C ILE A 23 -2.85 -11.50 -8.67
N ASP A 24 -3.59 -12.32 -9.43
CA ASP A 24 -4.97 -12.70 -9.07
C ASP A 24 -5.04 -13.40 -7.70
N LYS A 25 -4.08 -14.28 -7.39
CA LYS A 25 -3.99 -14.93 -6.08
C LYS A 25 -3.75 -13.91 -4.96
N ASP A 26 -2.86 -12.95 -5.16
CA ASP A 26 -2.51 -11.97 -4.13
C ASP A 26 -3.65 -10.96 -3.92
N VAL A 27 -4.31 -10.51 -4.99
CA VAL A 27 -5.51 -9.66 -4.94
C VAL A 27 -6.64 -10.33 -4.14
N ARG A 28 -6.91 -11.63 -4.40
CA ARG A 28 -7.96 -12.37 -3.68
C ARG A 28 -7.66 -12.56 -2.20
N ARG A 29 -6.38 -12.60 -1.80
CA ARG A 29 -5.95 -12.75 -0.40
C ARG A 29 -5.95 -11.43 0.37
N LEU A 30 -5.88 -10.28 -0.32
CA LEU A 30 -5.73 -8.98 0.34
C LEU A 30 -6.96 -8.59 1.18
N TYR A 31 -8.16 -8.72 0.63
CA TYR A 31 -9.43 -8.50 1.35
C TYR A 31 -10.43 -9.60 0.99
N PRO A 32 -10.34 -10.79 1.63
CA PRO A 32 -11.15 -11.95 1.26
C PRO A 32 -12.66 -11.71 1.43
N ASP A 33 -13.03 -10.89 2.40
CA ASP A 33 -14.43 -10.62 2.76
C ASP A 33 -15.11 -9.59 1.84
N ILE A 34 -14.34 -8.90 0.99
CA ILE A 34 -14.87 -7.91 0.06
C ILE A 34 -15.13 -8.61 -1.29
N SER A 35 -16.41 -8.73 -1.64
CA SER A 35 -16.87 -9.44 -2.85
C SER A 35 -16.26 -8.90 -4.15
N PHE A 36 -15.91 -7.62 -4.20
CA PHE A 36 -15.17 -7.01 -5.32
C PHE A 36 -13.86 -7.74 -5.64
N PHE A 37 -13.06 -8.08 -4.62
CA PHE A 37 -11.76 -8.78 -4.79
C PHE A 37 -11.92 -10.26 -5.16
N GLN A 38 -13.13 -10.81 -5.01
CA GLN A 38 -13.44 -12.20 -5.36
C GLN A 38 -13.99 -12.37 -6.77
N GLN A 39 -14.29 -11.28 -7.48
CA GLN A 39 -14.78 -11.36 -8.85
C GLN A 39 -13.74 -12.03 -9.76
N LYS A 40 -14.20 -12.81 -10.74
CA LYS A 40 -13.30 -13.40 -11.73
C LYS A 40 -12.77 -12.29 -12.61
N ILE A 41 -11.45 -12.21 -12.73
CA ILE A 41 -10.81 -11.36 -13.73
C ILE A 41 -11.17 -11.94 -15.10
N ALA A 42 -12.12 -11.30 -15.80
CA ALA A 42 -12.56 -11.74 -17.11
C ALA A 42 -11.51 -11.33 -18.15
N ARG A 43 -10.52 -12.21 -18.40
CA ARG A 43 -9.92 -12.50 -19.72
C ARG A 43 -8.69 -13.41 -19.57
N LYS A 44 -8.68 -14.51 -20.32
CA LYS A 44 -7.44 -15.16 -20.75
C LYS A 44 -6.80 -14.21 -21.76
N PHE A 45 -5.52 -13.91 -21.60
CA PHE A 45 -4.76 -13.24 -22.66
C PHE A 45 -4.84 -14.15 -23.90
N ASP A 46 -5.23 -13.64 -25.06
CA ASP A 46 -5.12 -14.38 -26.31
C ASP A 46 -3.89 -13.86 -27.06
N SER A 47 -3.21 -14.72 -27.84
CA SER A 47 -1.84 -14.46 -28.31
C SER A 47 -1.69 -13.32 -29.34
N SER A 48 -2.76 -12.56 -29.61
CA SER A 48 -2.84 -11.52 -30.63
C SER A 48 -2.79 -10.10 -30.07
N ASP A 49 -2.90 -9.92 -28.75
CA ASP A 49 -3.12 -8.62 -28.11
C ASP A 49 -1.84 -8.11 -27.41
N CYS A 50 -0.80 -7.76 -28.17
CA CYS A 50 0.43 -7.16 -27.61
C CYS A 50 0.28 -5.69 -27.21
N ASP A 51 -0.82 -5.02 -27.58
CA ASP A 51 -0.96 -3.56 -27.48
C ASP A 51 -1.89 -3.07 -26.34
N ILE A 52 -2.41 -3.97 -25.49
CA ILE A 52 -3.49 -3.64 -24.52
C ILE A 52 -2.95 -3.38 -23.10
N LEU A 53 -1.80 -2.72 -22.97
CA LEU A 53 -1.48 -2.01 -21.72
C LEU A 53 -2.00 -0.56 -21.75
N SER A 54 -2.18 0.04 -22.93
CA SER A 54 -2.80 1.36 -23.07
C SER A 54 -4.32 1.33 -22.93
N GLY A 55 -4.98 0.27 -23.43
CA GLY A 55 -6.44 0.14 -23.46
C GLY A 55 -7.10 -0.16 -22.11
N ARG A 56 -6.33 -0.50 -21.08
CA ARG A 56 -6.86 -0.75 -19.72
C ARG A 56 -7.19 0.53 -18.95
N MET A 57 -6.68 1.68 -19.37
CA MET A 57 -7.02 2.95 -18.73
C MET A 57 -8.44 3.43 -19.07
N ASN A 58 -9.03 2.91 -20.17
CA ASN A 58 -10.30 3.45 -20.69
C ASN A 58 -11.55 2.63 -20.34
N ASN A 59 -11.42 1.34 -19.98
CA ASN A 59 -12.58 0.43 -19.92
C ASN A 59 -12.87 -0.19 -18.54
N SER A 60 -12.29 0.35 -17.47
CA SER A 60 -12.70 -0.01 -16.10
C SER A 60 -12.79 1.19 -15.17
N ALA A 61 -13.13 2.36 -15.72
CA ALA A 61 -13.61 3.48 -14.91
C ALA A 61 -15.10 3.26 -14.62
N HIS A 62 -15.42 2.36 -13.69
CA HIS A 62 -16.52 2.69 -12.78
C HIS A 62 -15.98 3.79 -11.87
N SER A 63 -15.93 5.01 -12.40
CA SER A 63 -15.65 6.18 -11.59
C SER A 63 -16.70 6.23 -10.49
N ILE A 64 -16.26 6.02 -9.25
CA ILE A 64 -17.03 6.43 -8.09
C ILE A 64 -16.89 7.95 -8.10
N ASP A 65 -17.92 8.65 -8.55
CA ASP A 65 -17.96 10.10 -8.42
C ASP A 65 -18.05 10.44 -6.93
N VAL A 66 -16.90 10.77 -6.34
CA VAL A 66 -16.82 11.33 -4.99
C VAL A 66 -16.98 12.84 -5.14
N ILE A 67 -18.21 13.32 -5.05
CA ILE A 67 -18.47 14.77 -4.97
C ILE A 67 -18.05 15.21 -3.57
N LYS A 68 -16.94 15.97 -3.49
CA LYS A 68 -16.59 16.72 -2.28
C LYS A 68 -17.48 17.95 -2.20
N ASP A 69 -18.36 17.98 -1.21
CA ASP A 69 -18.97 19.25 -0.81
C ASP A 69 -18.09 19.93 0.26
N CYS A 70 -18.14 21.26 0.36
CA CYS A 70 -17.19 22.15 1.06
C CYS A 70 -17.01 21.89 2.57
N PHE A 71 -17.65 20.86 3.12
CA PHE A 71 -17.67 20.50 4.54
C PHE A 71 -17.12 19.10 4.83
N GLY A 72 -16.58 18.39 3.84
CA GLY A 72 -15.83 17.13 4.06
C GLY A 72 -16.69 15.89 4.36
N MET A 73 -17.97 15.90 4.02
CA MET A 73 -18.85 14.73 4.12
C MET A 73 -18.97 14.01 2.77
N THR A 74 -18.71 12.71 2.75
CA THR A 74 -18.76 11.86 1.54
C THR A 74 -20.13 11.18 1.42
N GLU A 75 -20.96 11.55 0.45
CA GLU A 75 -22.12 10.75 0.05
C GLU A 75 -21.74 9.74 -1.04
N ILE A 76 -22.03 8.46 -0.83
CA ILE A 76 -21.92 7.40 -1.84
C ILE A 76 -23.30 7.21 -2.49
N ARG A 77 -23.51 7.72 -3.71
CA ARG A 77 -24.72 7.40 -4.50
C ARG A 77 -24.46 6.24 -5.45
N LYS A 78 -25.37 5.27 -5.51
CA LYS A 78 -25.38 4.20 -6.53
C LYS A 78 -26.29 4.58 -7.71
N ASN A 79 -25.76 4.32 -8.91
CA ASN A 79 -26.36 4.25 -10.25
C ASN A 79 -26.64 5.53 -11.04
N LYS A 80 -25.94 5.65 -12.18
CA LYS A 80 -26.57 5.88 -13.49
C LYS A 80 -26.06 4.83 -14.46
N VAL A 81 -26.98 4.11 -15.10
CA VAL A 81 -26.70 3.38 -16.33
C VAL A 81 -26.50 4.43 -17.42
N TYR A 82 -25.28 4.56 -17.95
CA TYR A 82 -25.03 5.37 -19.14
C TYR A 82 -25.07 4.47 -20.38
N ASP A 83 -25.87 4.92 -21.34
CA ASP A 83 -26.16 4.29 -22.62
C ASP A 83 -24.93 4.31 -23.57
N GLN A 84 -24.81 3.29 -24.40
CA GLN A 84 -23.60 2.79 -25.06
C GLN A 84 -23.07 3.59 -26.28
N ASN A 85 -23.51 4.83 -26.53
CA ASN A 85 -23.27 5.46 -27.84
C ASN A 85 -22.71 6.89 -27.79
N GLN A 86 -21.61 7.13 -27.06
CA GLN A 86 -20.76 8.30 -27.32
C GLN A 86 -19.29 7.90 -27.39
N SER A 87 -18.72 8.09 -28.57
CA SER A 87 -17.30 8.04 -28.88
C SER A 87 -16.55 8.97 -27.94
N PHE A 88 -15.78 8.41 -27.01
CA PHE A 88 -14.93 9.16 -26.10
C PHE A 88 -13.54 9.29 -26.72
N ASP A 89 -13.42 10.24 -27.65
CA ASP A 89 -12.11 10.69 -28.12
C ASP A 89 -11.42 11.51 -27.01
N HIS A 90 -10.22 11.07 -26.66
CA HIS A 90 -9.15 11.82 -25.99
C HIS A 90 -9.51 12.58 -24.69
N MET A 91 -9.50 11.85 -23.57
CA MET A 91 -8.96 12.40 -22.32
C MET A 91 -7.64 11.69 -22.08
N ALA A 92 -6.53 12.31 -22.48
CA ALA A 92 -5.21 11.83 -22.13
C ALA A 92 -5.12 11.74 -20.60
N ALA A 93 -4.72 10.58 -20.10
CA ALA A 93 -4.33 10.45 -18.70
C ALA A 93 -3.29 11.52 -18.40
N ASP A 94 -3.65 12.37 -17.44
CA ASP A 94 -2.81 13.44 -16.96
C ASP A 94 -1.46 12.84 -16.52
N SER A 95 -0.38 13.47 -16.96
CA SER A 95 1.02 13.03 -16.81
C SER A 95 1.48 12.71 -15.38
N SER A 96 0.63 12.98 -14.37
CA SER A 96 0.90 12.73 -12.96
C SER A 96 0.82 11.25 -12.56
N ASP A 97 0.00 10.43 -13.22
CA ASP A 97 -0.27 9.05 -12.75
C ASP A 97 0.86 8.07 -13.11
N GLY A 98 1.61 8.37 -14.18
CA GLY A 98 2.81 7.63 -14.56
C GLY A 98 3.97 7.81 -13.58
N GLU A 99 3.99 8.91 -12.81
CA GLU A 99 5.04 9.16 -11.83
C GLU A 99 4.89 8.29 -10.57
N PHE A 100 3.65 8.05 -10.14
CA PHE A 100 3.37 7.30 -8.93
C PHE A 100 3.76 5.82 -9.06
N HIS A 101 3.46 5.21 -10.20
CA HIS A 101 3.86 3.83 -10.48
C HIS A 101 5.38 3.66 -10.40
N TRP A 102 6.16 4.61 -10.92
CA TRP A 102 7.62 4.53 -10.81
C TRP A 102 8.08 4.73 -9.36
N GLN A 103 7.48 5.65 -8.59
CA GLN A 103 7.86 5.92 -7.19
C GLN A 103 7.68 4.68 -6.30
N ILE A 104 6.56 3.98 -6.49
CA ILE A 104 6.28 2.70 -5.84
C ILE A 104 7.28 1.65 -6.32
N ARG A 105 7.51 1.54 -7.63
CA ARG A 105 8.49 0.61 -8.19
C ARG A 105 9.88 0.81 -7.58
N ASP A 106 10.33 2.04 -7.36
CA ASP A 106 11.65 2.33 -6.79
C ASP A 106 11.79 1.91 -5.33
N ILE A 107 10.69 1.89 -4.56
CA ILE A 107 10.68 1.32 -3.20
C ILE A 107 10.85 -0.20 -3.22
N PHE A 108 10.29 -0.86 -4.24
CA PHE A 108 10.28 -2.33 -4.38
C PHE A 108 11.33 -2.87 -5.35
N ASN A 109 12.12 -2.01 -5.96
CA ASN A 109 13.14 -2.42 -6.91
C ASN A 109 14.26 -3.10 -6.12
N LYS A 110 14.49 -4.40 -6.37
CA LYS A 110 15.56 -5.19 -5.73
C LYS A 110 16.95 -4.55 -5.85
N HIS A 111 17.15 -3.60 -6.77
CA HIS A 111 18.39 -2.86 -6.92
C HIS A 111 18.51 -1.67 -5.95
N ALA A 112 17.40 -1.16 -5.40
CA ALA A 112 17.39 -0.15 -4.34
C ALA A 112 17.86 -0.71 -2.99
N ASP A 113 17.69 -2.02 -2.74
CA ASP A 113 18.27 -2.70 -1.58
C ASP A 113 19.79 -2.94 -1.71
N SER A 114 20.34 -2.83 -2.93
CA SER A 114 21.79 -2.88 -3.15
C SER A 114 22.46 -1.55 -2.77
N ASP A 115 21.69 -0.46 -2.76
CA ASP A 115 22.12 0.85 -2.31
C ASP A 115 21.81 1.01 -0.81
N ARG A 116 22.83 1.29 -0.01
CA ARG A 116 22.71 1.42 1.46
C ARG A 116 21.79 2.57 1.90
N SER A 117 21.35 3.40 0.96
CA SER A 117 20.69 4.67 1.20
C SER A 117 19.20 4.74 0.80
N SER A 118 18.66 3.80 0.01
CA SER A 118 17.31 3.95 -0.58
C SER A 118 16.37 2.74 -0.49
N GLY A 119 16.80 1.63 0.13
CA GLY A 119 16.00 0.40 0.24
C GLY A 119 15.01 0.35 1.42
N ILE A 120 14.24 -0.75 1.48
CA ILE A 120 13.26 -1.01 2.55
C ILE A 120 13.92 -1.10 3.93
N VAL A 121 15.15 -1.61 3.98
CA VAL A 121 15.95 -1.70 5.20
C VAL A 121 16.29 -0.30 5.72
N SER A 122 16.72 0.60 4.85
CA SER A 122 17.01 2.00 5.22
C SER A 122 15.77 2.71 5.75
N ARG A 123 14.59 2.42 5.19
CA ARG A 123 13.31 2.95 5.69
C ARG A 123 12.95 2.41 7.09
N MET A 124 13.19 1.13 7.36
CA MET A 124 13.02 0.56 8.70
C MET A 124 14.01 1.18 9.70
N ASP A 125 15.27 1.38 9.30
CA ASP A 125 16.26 2.06 10.15
C ASP A 125 15.84 3.51 10.41
N ARG A 126 15.30 4.20 9.40
CA ARG A 126 14.75 5.55 9.54
C ARG A 126 13.56 5.59 10.48
N LEU A 127 12.66 4.61 10.43
CA LEU A 127 11.56 4.47 11.39
C LEU A 127 12.10 4.37 12.82
N VAL A 128 13.11 3.53 13.06
CA VAL A 128 13.74 3.40 14.38
C VAL A 128 14.39 4.71 14.84
N GLN A 129 15.02 5.45 13.93
CA GLN A 129 15.59 6.77 14.24
C GLN A 129 14.51 7.77 14.66
N ILE A 130 13.38 7.81 13.95
CA ILE A 130 12.24 8.67 14.30
C ILE A 130 11.70 8.27 15.68
N LEU A 131 11.50 6.97 15.92
CA LEU A 131 11.05 6.47 17.22
C LEU A 131 12.01 6.85 18.34
N ASN A 132 13.32 6.72 18.13
CA ASN A 132 14.33 7.08 19.13
C ASN A 132 14.38 8.59 19.42
N LYS A 133 14.07 9.44 18.42
CA LYS A 133 13.97 10.90 18.60
C LYS A 133 12.76 11.25 19.46
N GLU A 134 11.62 10.61 19.21
CA GLU A 134 10.35 10.89 19.91
C GLU A 134 10.27 10.25 21.30
N ASP A 135 10.76 9.02 21.45
CA ASP A 135 10.78 8.27 22.70
C ASP A 135 11.95 7.26 22.74
N SER A 136 13.08 7.71 23.27
CA SER A 136 14.28 6.89 23.39
C SER A 136 14.10 5.70 24.35
N GLU A 137 13.27 5.84 25.38
CA GLU A 137 13.04 4.79 26.38
C GLU A 137 12.29 3.62 25.75
N LEU A 138 11.17 3.91 25.06
CA LEU A 138 10.40 2.92 24.32
C LEU A 138 11.24 2.26 23.22
N CYS A 139 12.05 3.04 22.50
CA CYS A 139 12.94 2.52 21.47
C CYS A 139 13.95 1.52 22.03
N GLN A 140 14.57 1.82 23.18
CA GLN A 140 15.49 0.91 23.86
C GLN A 140 14.78 -0.35 24.38
N GLN A 141 13.57 -0.20 24.93
CA GLN A 141 12.78 -1.33 25.41
C GLN A 141 12.51 -2.35 24.30
N ILE A 142 11.99 -1.89 23.16
CA ILE A 142 11.65 -2.76 22.03
C ILE A 142 12.91 -3.38 21.40
N ASN A 143 13.93 -2.57 21.11
CA ASN A 143 15.06 -3.00 20.30
C ASN A 143 16.18 -3.68 21.11
N LEU A 144 16.55 -3.13 22.27
CA LEU A 144 17.70 -3.61 23.05
C LEU A 144 17.29 -4.61 24.13
N ILE A 145 16.24 -4.29 24.90
CA ILE A 145 15.83 -5.11 26.04
C ILE A 145 15.08 -6.36 25.55
N GLN A 146 14.08 -6.16 24.69
CA GLN A 146 13.27 -7.27 24.17
C GLN A 146 13.86 -7.91 22.91
N GLY A 147 14.71 -7.19 22.15
CA GLY A 147 15.30 -7.72 20.93
C GLY A 147 14.31 -7.86 19.76
N ILE A 148 13.21 -7.12 19.78
CA ILE A 148 12.22 -7.08 18.69
C ILE A 148 12.81 -6.29 17.53
N LYS A 149 13.17 -7.00 16.46
CA LYS A 149 13.70 -6.36 15.24
C LYS A 149 12.55 -5.71 14.44
N PRO A 150 12.76 -4.52 13.86
CA PRO A 150 11.78 -3.85 12.99
C PRO A 150 11.25 -4.74 11.87
N HIS A 151 12.09 -5.63 11.34
CA HIS A 151 11.76 -6.58 10.28
C HIS A 151 10.53 -7.45 10.59
N TYR A 152 10.24 -7.71 11.86
CA TYR A 152 9.11 -8.56 12.27
C TYR A 152 7.74 -7.89 12.16
N TYR A 153 7.68 -6.56 12.10
CA TYR A 153 6.42 -5.80 12.01
C TYR A 153 6.47 -4.75 10.89
N ALA A 154 7.50 -3.90 10.88
CA ALA A 154 7.61 -2.73 10.00
C ALA A 154 7.81 -3.08 8.52
N PHE A 155 8.40 -4.24 8.21
CA PHE A 155 8.58 -4.65 6.82
C PHE A 155 7.24 -4.72 6.10
N ARG A 156 6.27 -5.46 6.65
CA ARG A 156 4.92 -5.57 6.09
C ARG A 156 4.21 -4.21 6.08
N TRP A 157 4.31 -3.44 7.17
CA TRP A 157 3.68 -2.13 7.28
C TRP A 157 4.11 -1.17 6.16
N ILE A 158 5.41 -1.09 5.91
CA ILE A 158 5.96 -0.17 4.91
C ILE A 158 5.73 -0.73 3.49
N THR A 159 5.95 -2.02 3.27
CA THR A 159 5.82 -2.63 1.94
C THR A 159 4.38 -2.71 1.45
N LEU A 160 3.40 -2.75 2.36
CA LEU A 160 1.98 -2.82 2.00
C LEU A 160 1.25 -1.51 2.31
N LEU A 161 1.97 -0.43 2.62
CA LEU A 161 1.39 0.88 2.93
C LEU A 161 0.25 0.78 3.96
N LEU A 162 0.46 -0.04 5.00
CA LEU A 162 -0.49 -0.35 6.08
C LEU A 162 -1.81 -1.02 5.65
N SER A 163 -1.94 -1.47 4.40
CA SER A 163 -3.21 -2.01 3.90
C SER A 163 -3.66 -3.30 4.61
N GLN A 164 -2.74 -4.02 5.25
CA GLN A 164 -3.05 -5.23 6.01
C GLN A 164 -3.20 -4.98 7.53
N GLU A 165 -3.06 -3.74 8.00
CA GLU A 165 -3.30 -3.40 9.41
C GLU A 165 -4.72 -2.90 9.67
N PHE A 166 -5.38 -2.39 8.63
CA PHE A 166 -6.65 -1.68 8.77
C PHE A 166 -7.66 -2.18 7.72
N PRO A 167 -8.97 -2.07 8.02
CA PRO A 167 -10.00 -2.34 7.03
C PRO A 167 -9.92 -1.33 5.88
N LEU A 168 -10.32 -1.75 4.67
CA LEU A 168 -10.16 -0.95 3.44
C LEU A 168 -10.63 0.52 3.56
N PRO A 169 -11.79 0.86 4.16
CA PRO A 169 -12.20 2.26 4.31
C PRO A 169 -11.19 3.12 5.07
N ASP A 170 -10.56 2.56 6.09
CA ASP A 170 -9.57 3.26 6.91
C ASP A 170 -8.21 3.35 6.21
N VAL A 171 -7.85 2.31 5.45
CA VAL A 171 -6.68 2.34 4.56
C VAL A 171 -6.81 3.46 3.53
N LEU A 172 -7.96 3.59 2.89
CA LEU A 172 -8.21 4.67 1.92
C LEU A 172 -8.09 6.06 2.57
N ARG A 173 -8.61 6.24 3.78
CA ARG A 173 -8.46 7.49 4.53
C ARG A 173 -7.01 7.77 4.91
N LEU A 174 -6.25 6.78 5.37
CA LEU A 174 -4.82 6.93 5.64
C LEU A 174 -4.06 7.34 4.37
N TRP A 175 -4.43 6.74 3.23
CA TRP A 175 -3.87 7.06 1.93
C TRP A 175 -4.22 8.48 1.48
N ASP A 176 -5.43 9.00 1.75
CA ASP A 176 -5.77 10.39 1.49
C ASP A 176 -4.81 11.35 2.21
N TYR A 177 -4.49 11.09 3.48
CA TYR A 177 -3.50 11.89 4.20
C TYR A 177 -2.09 11.71 3.64
N MET A 178 -1.66 10.47 3.43
CA MET A 178 -0.32 10.15 2.97
C MET A 178 -0.02 10.73 1.60
N PHE A 179 -0.94 10.60 0.65
CA PHE A 179 -0.75 11.09 -0.72
C PHE A 179 -0.95 12.59 -0.86
N SER A 180 -1.62 13.24 0.11
CA SER A 180 -1.67 14.69 0.18
C SER A 180 -0.33 15.34 0.57
N ASP A 181 0.60 14.57 1.15
CA ASP A 181 1.92 15.06 1.55
C ASP A 181 2.95 14.96 0.40
N GLU A 182 3.80 15.98 0.26
CA GLU A 182 4.89 15.98 -0.72
C GLU A 182 5.93 14.90 -0.40
N ASN A 183 6.20 14.66 0.89
CA ASN A 183 7.11 13.65 1.41
C ASN A 183 6.33 12.41 1.90
N ARG A 184 5.36 11.96 1.09
CA ARG A 184 4.45 10.83 1.35
C ARG A 184 5.06 9.60 2.03
N PHE A 185 6.24 9.15 1.60
CA PHE A 185 6.89 7.98 2.21
C PHE A 185 7.58 8.28 3.55
N ASP A 186 8.04 9.50 3.77
CA ASP A 186 8.53 9.91 5.10
C ASP A 186 7.33 10.15 6.03
N PHE A 187 6.18 10.60 5.51
CA PHE A 187 4.93 10.65 6.26
C PHE A 187 4.42 9.26 6.65
N LEU A 188 4.53 8.26 5.77
CA LEU A 188 4.26 6.85 6.10
C LEU A 188 5.08 6.37 7.31
N LEU A 189 6.37 6.71 7.39
CA LEU A 189 7.19 6.33 8.55
C LEU A 189 6.71 7.02 9.84
N LYS A 190 6.19 8.25 9.74
CA LYS A 190 5.57 8.93 10.89
C LYS A 190 4.25 8.29 11.30
N LEU A 191 3.44 7.80 10.36
CA LEU A 191 2.25 6.99 10.66
C LEU A 191 2.65 5.70 11.40
N CYS A 192 3.64 4.96 10.90
CA CYS A 192 4.17 3.77 11.56
C CYS A 192 4.72 4.09 12.97
N CYS A 193 5.47 5.17 13.12
CA CYS A 193 5.99 5.58 14.43
C CYS A 193 4.85 5.96 15.39
N SER A 194 3.84 6.65 14.88
CA SER A 194 2.64 7.01 15.65
C SER A 194 1.92 5.77 16.18
N MET A 195 1.77 4.72 15.36
CA MET A 195 1.18 3.45 15.81
C MET A 195 1.94 2.86 16.99
N ILE A 196 3.27 2.86 16.96
CA ILE A 196 4.11 2.35 18.05
C ILE A 196 3.93 3.20 19.31
N LEU A 197 3.94 4.53 19.18
CA LEU A 197 3.81 5.46 20.31
C LEU A 197 2.43 5.39 20.98
N ILE A 198 1.36 5.15 20.23
CA ILE A 198 0.01 4.95 20.81
C ILE A 198 -0.02 3.71 21.70
N LEU A 199 0.76 2.68 21.36
CA LEU A 199 0.85 1.44 22.13
C LEU A 199 1.90 1.50 23.26
N ARG A 200 2.52 2.66 23.51
CA ARG A 200 3.64 2.82 24.43
C ARG A 200 3.43 2.11 25.77
N ASP A 201 2.34 2.41 26.47
CA ASP A 201 2.14 1.88 27.84
C ASP A 201 2.03 0.35 27.86
N GLN A 202 1.39 -0.21 26.83
CA GLN A 202 1.28 -1.66 26.66
C GLN A 202 2.65 -2.27 26.34
N LEU A 203 3.41 -1.65 25.43
CA LEU A 203 4.75 -2.10 25.03
C LEU A 203 5.77 -2.00 26.17
N MET A 204 5.66 -0.99 27.04
CA MET A 204 6.53 -0.85 28.21
C MET A 204 6.28 -1.92 29.26
N SER A 205 5.01 -2.31 29.47
CA SER A 205 4.61 -3.31 30.46
C SER A 205 4.68 -4.77 29.97
N GLY A 206 4.63 -4.98 28.66
CA GLY A 206 4.58 -6.31 28.04
C GLY A 206 5.95 -6.97 27.89
N ASP A 207 5.93 -8.27 27.59
CA ASP A 207 7.10 -9.08 27.26
C ASP A 207 7.28 -9.23 25.74
N PHE A 208 8.37 -9.89 25.31
CA PHE A 208 8.67 -10.08 23.88
C PHE A 208 7.48 -10.67 23.10
N ALA A 209 6.87 -11.74 23.60
CA ALA A 209 5.81 -12.44 22.89
C ALA A 209 4.53 -11.60 22.79
N SER A 210 4.12 -10.95 23.88
CA SER A 210 2.93 -10.10 23.89
C SER A 210 3.12 -8.88 23.01
N ASN A 211 4.28 -8.22 23.08
CA ASN A 211 4.58 -7.04 22.27
C ASN A 211 4.75 -7.37 20.79
N MET A 212 5.36 -8.51 20.46
CA MET A 212 5.42 -8.98 19.08
C MET A 212 4.02 -9.19 18.51
N LYS A 213 3.15 -9.87 19.27
CA LYS A 213 1.78 -10.11 18.86
C LYS A 213 1.00 -8.80 18.70
N LEU A 214 1.20 -7.85 19.61
CA LEU A 214 0.56 -6.55 19.59
C LEU A 214 0.99 -5.71 18.38
N LEU A 215 2.29 -5.71 18.05
CA LEU A 215 2.82 -5.03 16.86
C LEU A 215 2.38 -5.71 15.56
N GLN A 216 2.18 -7.03 15.54
CA GLN A 216 1.73 -7.73 14.33
C GLN A 216 0.22 -7.68 14.12
N ASN A 217 -0.55 -7.45 15.20
CA ASN A 217 -2.01 -7.36 15.20
C ASN A 217 -2.42 -6.08 15.92
N PHE A 218 -2.40 -4.98 15.17
CA PHE A 218 -2.74 -3.67 15.73
C PHE A 218 -4.20 -3.67 16.22
N PRO A 219 -4.51 -3.07 17.40
CA PRO A 219 -5.87 -3.11 17.94
C PRO A 219 -6.90 -2.35 17.09
N ASP A 220 -8.01 -3.02 16.75
CA ASP A 220 -9.13 -2.43 16.01
C ASP A 220 -9.88 -1.30 16.77
N SER A 221 -9.65 -1.19 18.08
CA SER A 221 -10.27 -0.17 18.92
C SER A 221 -9.67 1.22 18.76
N ILE A 222 -8.51 1.35 18.11
CA ILE A 222 -7.81 2.62 17.93
C ILE A 222 -8.26 3.25 16.61
N GLU A 223 -8.88 4.43 16.70
CA GLU A 223 -9.29 5.15 15.49
C GLU A 223 -8.09 5.74 14.73
N ILE A 224 -8.14 5.68 13.40
CA ILE A 224 -7.11 6.23 12.52
C ILE A 224 -6.87 7.74 12.72
N THR A 225 -7.86 8.48 13.21
CA THR A 225 -7.80 9.92 13.47
C THR A 225 -6.72 10.23 14.51
N PHE A 226 -6.60 9.39 15.55
CA PHE A 226 -5.55 9.50 16.56
C PHE A 226 -4.16 9.22 15.96
N ILE A 227 -4.06 8.21 15.09
CA ILE A 227 -2.81 7.86 14.40
C ILE A 227 -2.34 9.02 13.54
N VAL A 228 -3.23 9.59 12.73
CA VAL A 228 -2.90 10.70 11.84
C VAL A 228 -2.56 11.97 12.63
N ALA A 229 -3.33 12.29 13.67
CA ALA A 229 -3.07 13.46 14.50
C ALA A 229 -1.68 13.41 15.15
N ARG A 230 -1.30 12.26 15.70
CA ARG A 230 0.00 12.06 16.33
C ARG A 230 1.13 12.03 15.29
N ALA A 231 0.93 11.44 14.11
CA ALA A 231 1.90 11.51 13.02
C ALA A 231 2.18 12.95 12.54
N LYS A 232 1.15 13.80 12.49
CA LYS A 232 1.31 15.23 12.20
C LYS A 232 2.10 15.98 13.28
N THR A 233 1.94 15.61 14.56
CA THR A 233 2.78 16.16 15.64
C THR A 233 4.26 15.82 15.41
N ILE A 234 4.57 14.56 15.06
CA ILE A 234 5.95 14.12 14.76
C ILE A 234 6.51 14.90 13.56
N GLN A 235 5.68 15.21 12.58
CA GLN A 235 6.10 15.96 11.39
C GLN A 235 6.46 17.42 11.69
N ALA A 236 5.87 18.00 12.73
CA ALA A 236 6.14 19.38 13.15
C ALA A 236 7.39 19.52 14.04
N SER A 237 7.98 18.42 14.50
CA SER A 237 9.10 18.34 15.46
C SER A 237 10.47 18.11 14.79
#